data_AF-A0A6P4CZU3-F1
#
_entry.id   AF-A0A6P4CZU3-F1
#
_cell.length_a   1.000
_cell.length_b   1.000
_cell.length_c   1.000
_cell.angle_alpha   90.00
_cell.angle_beta   90.00
_cell.angle_gamma   90.00
#
_symmetry.space_group_name_H-M   'P 1'
#
loop_
_entity.id
_entity.type
_entity.pdbx_description
1 polymer ?
#
loop_
_entity_poly.entity_id
_entity_poly.type
_entity_poly.pdbx_seq_one_letter_code
_entity_poly.pdbx_strand_id
1 'polypeptide(L)'
;MKHEAEAEAKALPLELVEKILLWLPVKSLIQFRCVSKQWLSLISESRFAKLHYDTTDAAPANKNTRLLYLSSEVPEARCVDLEASIRGDYALQLPLSCRLFSLSILGSCRGFILLRIHVHGAPLLLWNPVTGSHRSMSYPVADPDAPCWMGFGSSNNLWGGLSYDESSDDYLVSLG
;
A
#
# COMPACT_ATOMS: atom_id res chain seq x y z
N MET A 1 38.19 40.99 -15.59
CA MET A 1 38.62 39.58 -15.51
C MET A 1 37.62 38.87 -14.62
N LYS A 2 36.70 38.09 -15.21
CA LYS A 2 35.69 37.32 -14.50
C LYS A 2 36.32 35.98 -14.11
N HIS A 3 36.45 35.71 -12.83
CA HIS A 3 36.71 34.35 -12.34
C HIS A 3 35.37 33.64 -12.23
N GLU A 4 35.07 32.83 -13.24
CA GLU A 4 33.98 31.85 -13.21
C GLU A 4 34.61 30.58 -12.62
N ALA A 5 34.56 30.46 -11.30
CA ALA A 5 34.89 29.22 -10.61
C ALA A 5 33.63 28.35 -10.63
N GLU A 6 33.50 27.51 -11.66
CA GLU A 6 32.60 26.36 -11.61
C GLU A 6 33.06 25.48 -10.45
N ALA A 7 32.37 25.58 -9.32
CA ALA A 7 32.48 24.62 -8.24
C ALA A 7 32.00 23.27 -8.78
N GLU A 8 32.94 22.39 -9.09
CA GLU A 8 32.70 21.00 -9.47
C GLU A 8 31.90 20.33 -8.34
N ALA A 9 30.58 20.27 -8.52
CA ALA A 9 29.69 19.64 -7.55
C ALA A 9 30.02 18.15 -7.53
N LYS A 10 30.67 17.69 -6.45
CA LYS A 10 30.90 16.26 -6.19
C LYS A 10 29.56 15.55 -6.08
N ALA A 11 29.06 15.04 -7.20
CA ALA A 11 27.83 14.28 -7.24
C ALA A 11 28.04 12.93 -6.55
N LEU A 12 27.12 12.56 -5.66
CA LEU A 12 27.12 11.23 -5.06
C LEU A 12 26.83 10.17 -6.14
N PRO A 13 27.56 9.06 -6.17
CA PRO A 13 27.25 7.92 -7.04
C PRO A 13 25.80 7.44 -6.86
N LEU A 14 25.16 7.04 -7.96
CA LEU A 14 23.75 6.61 -7.96
C LEU A 14 23.48 5.44 -7.02
N GLU A 15 24.42 4.49 -6.92
CA GLU A 15 24.32 3.34 -6.01
C GLU A 15 24.24 3.76 -4.53
N LEU A 16 24.96 4.83 -4.15
CA LEU A 16 24.91 5.36 -2.78
C LEU A 16 23.59 6.09 -2.54
N VAL A 17 23.10 6.83 -3.54
CA VAL A 17 21.77 7.46 -3.46
C VAL A 17 20.70 6.40 -3.28
N GLU A 18 20.72 5.32 -4.05
CA GLU A 18 19.77 4.21 -3.91
C GLU A 18 19.82 3.60 -2.51
N LYS A 19 21.01 3.28 -1.99
CA LYS A 19 21.17 2.76 -0.62
C LYS A 19 20.62 3.72 0.43
N ILE A 20 20.86 5.02 0.29
CA ILE A 20 20.30 6.02 1.22
C ILE A 20 18.77 5.99 1.16
N LEU A 21 18.19 5.99 -0.05
CA LEU A 21 16.74 5.96 -0.24
C LEU A 21 16.11 4.67 0.31
N LEU A 22 16.77 3.51 0.15
CA LEU A 22 16.28 2.23 0.68
C LEU A 22 16.08 2.23 2.21
N TRP A 23 16.79 3.09 2.94
CA TRP A 23 16.71 3.18 4.40
C TRP A 23 15.66 4.20 4.89
N LEU A 24 15.03 4.93 3.98
CA LEU A 24 14.06 5.97 4.33
C LEU A 24 12.65 5.40 4.48
N PRO A 25 11.81 5.97 5.36
CA PRO A 25 10.40 5.66 5.41
C PRO A 25 9.67 5.99 4.09
N VAL A 26 8.64 5.19 3.74
CA VAL A 26 7.86 5.36 2.51
C VAL A 26 7.29 6.78 2.34
N LYS A 27 6.86 7.43 3.42
CA LYS A 27 6.36 8.82 3.36
C LYS A 27 7.42 9.80 2.84
N SER A 28 8.66 9.68 3.31
CA SER A 28 9.78 10.50 2.86
C SER A 28 10.11 10.23 1.40
N LEU A 29 10.09 8.95 0.99
CA LEU A 29 10.31 8.55 -0.40
C LEU A 29 9.30 9.20 -1.36
N ILE A 30 8.02 9.22 -1.00
CA ILE A 30 6.98 9.86 -1.83
C ILE A 30 7.27 11.36 -2.03
N GLN A 31 7.71 12.07 -0.99
CA GLN A 31 8.09 13.48 -1.11
C GLN A 31 9.35 13.66 -1.97
N PHE A 32 10.29 12.73 -1.87
CA PHE A 32 11.56 12.75 -2.60
C PHE A 32 11.42 12.52 -4.11
N ARG A 33 10.28 11.96 -4.55
CA ARG A 33 9.91 11.93 -5.98
C ARG A 33 9.87 13.31 -6.63
N CYS A 34 9.64 14.37 -5.86
CA CYS A 34 9.58 15.74 -6.38
C CYS A 34 10.95 16.43 -6.45
N VAL A 35 12.02 15.81 -5.95
CA VAL A 35 13.36 16.45 -5.85
C VAL A 35 14.07 16.47 -7.19
N SER A 36 14.04 15.37 -7.95
CA SER A 36 14.65 15.28 -9.28
C SER A 36 14.01 14.19 -10.14
N LYS A 37 14.19 14.29 -11.47
CA LYS A 37 13.74 13.24 -12.40
C LYS A 37 14.42 11.90 -12.15
N GLN A 38 15.70 11.92 -11.78
CA GLN A 38 16.47 10.71 -11.49
C GLN A 38 15.93 9.99 -10.24
N TRP A 39 15.59 10.75 -9.20
CA TRP A 39 15.00 10.20 -7.97
C TRP A 39 13.59 9.68 -8.20
N LEU A 40 12.78 10.42 -8.97
CA LEU A 40 11.45 9.96 -9.38
C LEU A 40 11.54 8.61 -10.12
N SER A 41 12.45 8.49 -11.10
CA SER A 41 12.65 7.27 -11.87
C SER A 41 13.02 6.11 -10.96
N LEU A 42 14.07 6.28 -10.15
CA LEU A 42 14.58 5.24 -9.25
C LEU A 42 13.51 4.76 -8.26
N ILE A 43 12.79 5.69 -7.61
CA ILE A 43 11.76 5.36 -6.60
C ILE A 43 10.54 4.68 -7.24
N SER A 44 10.31 4.88 -8.53
CA SER A 44 9.14 4.33 -9.25
C SER A 44 9.43 2.97 -9.89
N GLU A 45 10.66 2.46 -9.82
CA GLU A 45 11.03 1.11 -10.30
C GLU A 45 10.46 0.01 -9.39
N SER A 46 9.89 -1.06 -9.96
CA SER A 46 9.39 -2.21 -9.18
C SER A 46 10.51 -2.89 -8.38
N ARG A 47 11.71 -2.98 -8.96
CA ARG A 47 12.92 -3.48 -8.29
C ARG A 47 13.23 -2.69 -7.01
N PHE A 48 13.13 -1.37 -7.05
CA PHE A 48 13.37 -0.53 -5.89
C PHE A 48 12.31 -0.78 -4.81
N ALA A 49 11.03 -0.88 -5.18
CA ALA A 49 9.95 -1.18 -4.24
C ALA A 49 10.14 -2.54 -3.54
N LYS A 50 10.55 -3.57 -4.29
CA LYS A 50 10.86 -4.90 -3.73
C LYS A 50 12.05 -4.84 -2.77
N LEU A 51 13.16 -4.25 -3.18
CA LEU A 51 14.34 -4.09 -2.33
C LEU A 51 14.03 -3.29 -1.07
N HIS A 52 13.22 -2.24 -1.17
CA HIS A 52 12.80 -1.42 -0.04
C HIS A 52 11.98 -2.23 0.97
N TYR A 53 11.03 -3.02 0.48
CA TYR A 53 10.23 -3.92 1.31
C TYR A 53 11.11 -4.94 2.03
N ASP A 54 11.95 -5.66 1.28
CA ASP A 54 12.83 -6.70 1.82
C ASP A 54 13.84 -6.12 2.83
N THR A 55 14.38 -4.94 2.57
CA THR A 55 15.29 -4.22 3.49
C THR A 55 14.57 -3.82 4.78
N THR A 56 13.33 -3.36 4.68
CA THR A 56 12.53 -2.96 5.85
C THR A 56 12.13 -4.18 6.69
N ASP A 57 11.77 -5.29 6.05
CA ASP A 57 11.39 -6.55 6.73
C ASP A 57 12.58 -7.19 7.46
N ALA A 58 13.76 -7.16 6.85
CA ALA A 58 14.99 -7.70 7.43
C ALA A 58 15.58 -6.86 8.58
N ALA A 59 15.18 -5.59 8.75
CA ALA A 59 15.77 -4.68 9.72
C ALA A 59 15.16 -4.86 11.14
N PRO A 60 15.88 -5.43 12.12
CA PRO A 60 15.32 -5.72 13.45
C PRO A 60 15.01 -4.48 14.29
N ALA A 61 15.63 -3.34 14.00
CA ALA A 61 15.52 -2.09 14.77
C ALA A 61 14.40 -1.14 14.27
N ASN A 62 13.70 -1.47 13.19
CA ASN A 62 12.75 -0.57 12.53
C ASN A 62 11.45 -1.30 12.13
N LYS A 63 11.03 -2.27 12.94
CA LYS A 63 9.70 -2.88 12.85
C LYS A 63 8.67 -1.84 13.27
N ASN A 64 8.35 -0.92 12.35
CA ASN A 64 7.24 0.00 12.48
C ASN A 64 5.95 -0.82 12.43
N THR A 65 5.64 -1.48 13.54
CA THR A 65 4.44 -2.27 13.71
C THR A 65 3.28 -1.29 13.73
N ARG A 66 2.64 -1.17 12.58
CA ARG A 66 1.52 -0.27 12.35
C ARG A 66 0.25 -1.08 12.37
N LEU A 67 -0.64 -0.75 13.29
CA LEU A 67 -1.96 -1.35 13.36
C LEU A 67 -2.95 -0.46 12.63
N LEU A 68 -3.53 -1.00 11.56
CA LEU A 68 -4.66 -0.37 10.89
C LEU A 68 -5.95 -0.97 11.43
N TYR A 69 -6.89 -0.10 11.80
CA TYR A 69 -8.23 -0.50 12.18
C TYR A 69 -9.27 0.36 11.47
N LEU A 70 -10.45 -0.22 11.25
CA LEU A 70 -11.60 0.44 10.68
C LEU A 70 -12.56 0.76 11.82
N SER A 71 -12.97 2.02 11.93
CA SER A 71 -13.99 2.40 12.92
C SER A 71 -15.37 2.02 12.41
N SER A 72 -16.19 1.45 13.30
CA SER A 72 -17.60 1.14 12.99
C SER A 72 -18.52 2.35 13.20
N GLU A 73 -18.10 3.34 13.99
CA GLU A 73 -18.92 4.51 14.34
C GLU A 73 -18.73 5.66 13.34
N VAL A 74 -17.54 5.75 12.76
CA VAL A 74 -17.16 6.76 11.77
C VAL A 74 -16.49 6.02 10.62
N PRO A 75 -16.84 6.31 9.36
CA PRO A 75 -16.28 5.63 8.19
C PRO A 75 -14.84 6.08 7.89
N GLU A 76 -13.96 5.86 8.85
CA GLU A 76 -12.56 6.25 8.85
C GLU A 76 -11.69 4.99 9.03
N ALA A 77 -10.64 4.90 8.22
CA ALA A 77 -9.52 4.03 8.50
C ALA A 77 -8.51 4.82 9.34
N ARG A 78 -8.05 4.21 10.42
CA ARG A 78 -7.05 4.80 11.31
C ARG A 78 -5.87 3.88 11.44
N CYS A 79 -4.71 4.48 11.67
CA CYS A 79 -3.50 3.73 11.86
C CYS A 79 -2.75 4.23 13.08
N VAL A 80 -2.31 3.27 13.89
CA VAL A 80 -1.54 3.50 15.10
C VAL A 80 -0.16 2.93 14.88
N ASP A 81 0.85 3.72 15.25
CA ASP A 81 2.22 3.23 15.38
C ASP A 81 2.39 2.66 16.79
N LEU A 82 2.64 1.35 16.89
CA LEU A 82 2.67 0.64 18.17
C LEU A 82 3.97 0.91 18.95
N GLU A 83 5.05 1.23 18.24
CA GLU A 83 6.39 1.43 18.82
C GLU A 83 6.67 2.91 19.12
N ALA A 84 5.96 3.83 18.46
CA ALA A 84 6.01 5.24 18.82
C ALA A 84 5.22 5.46 20.12
N SER A 85 5.93 5.79 21.21
CA SER A 85 5.37 6.20 22.51
C SER A 85 4.09 7.04 22.38
N ILE A 86 2.93 6.37 22.46
CA ILE A 86 1.60 6.87 22.79
C ILE A 86 1.30 8.28 22.23
N ARG A 87 0.98 8.41 20.92
CA ARG A 87 0.09 9.47 20.36
C ARG A 87 -0.04 9.57 18.83
N GLY A 88 0.49 8.62 18.06
CA GLY A 88 0.38 8.68 16.60
C GLY A 88 -0.88 8.04 16.04
N ASP A 89 -2.08 8.44 16.46
CA ASP A 89 -3.29 8.08 15.70
C ASP A 89 -3.37 9.00 14.47
N TYR A 90 -3.14 8.44 13.28
CA TYR A 90 -3.32 9.18 12.04
C TYR A 90 -4.52 8.65 11.27
N ALA A 91 -5.45 9.55 11.00
CA ALA A 91 -6.55 9.30 10.08
C ALA A 91 -5.98 9.07 8.67
N LEU A 92 -6.34 7.93 8.09
CA LEU A 92 -6.04 7.60 6.72
C LEU A 92 -7.19 8.04 5.82
N GLN A 93 -6.84 8.54 4.64
CA GLN A 93 -7.84 8.93 3.67
C GLN A 93 -8.43 7.69 3.02
N LEU A 94 -9.54 7.22 3.58
CA LEU A 94 -10.33 6.16 2.98
C LEU A 94 -10.94 6.65 1.65
N PRO A 95 -10.94 5.80 0.60
CA PRO A 95 -11.60 6.11 -0.66
C PRO A 95 -13.06 6.50 -0.45
N LEU A 96 -13.53 7.53 -1.16
CA LEU A 96 -14.89 8.08 -1.01
C LEU A 96 -15.98 7.01 -1.20
N SER A 97 -15.76 6.09 -2.13
CA SER A 97 -16.64 4.94 -2.40
C SER A 97 -16.83 4.01 -1.20
N CYS A 98 -15.96 4.05 -0.20
CA CYS A 98 -16.01 3.21 0.99
C CYS A 98 -16.58 3.95 2.20
N ARG A 99 -16.67 5.29 2.17
CA ARG A 99 -17.01 6.09 3.35
C ARG A 99 -18.47 5.98 3.79
N LEU A 100 -19.32 5.30 3.05
CA LEU A 100 -20.75 5.20 3.39
C LEU A 100 -21.17 3.75 3.69
N PHE A 101 -20.21 2.83 3.73
CA PHE A 101 -20.50 1.40 3.82
C PHE A 101 -19.71 0.73 4.94
N SER A 102 -20.25 -0.36 5.44
CA SER A 102 -19.52 -1.26 6.33
C SER A 102 -18.43 -1.98 5.53
N LEU A 103 -17.25 -2.11 6.14
CA LEU A 103 -16.06 -2.65 5.51
C LEU A 103 -15.42 -3.72 6.38
N SER A 104 -14.85 -4.74 5.74
CA SER A 104 -13.97 -5.70 6.40
C SER A 104 -12.63 -5.78 5.68
N ILE A 105 -11.56 -6.04 6.44
CA ILE A 105 -10.24 -6.30 5.89
C ILE A 105 -10.16 -7.80 5.62
N LEU A 106 -9.93 -8.18 4.36
CA LEU A 106 -9.71 -9.57 3.98
C LEU A 106 -8.22 -9.95 4.10
N GLY A 107 -7.31 -9.00 3.88
CA GLY A 107 -5.89 -9.26 4.02
C GLY A 107 -5.01 -8.05 3.79
N SER A 108 -3.73 -8.21 4.10
CA SER A 108 -2.68 -7.21 3.87
C SER A 108 -1.47 -7.90 3.24
N CYS A 109 -0.86 -7.28 2.25
CA CYS A 109 0.35 -7.77 1.61
C CYS A 109 1.18 -6.60 1.09
N ARG A 110 2.47 -6.53 1.47
CA ARG A 110 3.46 -5.56 0.97
C ARG A 110 2.96 -4.10 0.95
N GLY A 111 2.19 -3.70 1.97
CA GLY A 111 1.67 -2.34 2.11
C GLY A 111 0.34 -2.07 1.40
N PHE A 112 -0.23 -3.05 0.70
CA PHE A 112 -1.60 -3.00 0.19
C PHE A 112 -2.55 -3.75 1.11
N ILE A 113 -3.80 -3.28 1.15
CA ILE A 113 -4.87 -3.84 1.97
C ILE A 113 -6.03 -4.18 1.05
N LEU A 114 -6.50 -5.41 1.16
CA LEU A 114 -7.69 -5.88 0.47
C LEU A 114 -8.91 -5.64 1.37
N LEU A 115 -9.82 -4.80 0.89
CA LEU A 115 -11.04 -4.42 1.57
C LEU A 115 -12.26 -5.04 0.88
N ARG A 116 -13.21 -5.49 1.69
CA ARG A 116 -14.54 -5.92 1.26
C ARG A 116 -15.57 -4.88 1.66
N ILE A 117 -16.42 -4.51 0.71
CA ILE A 117 -17.56 -3.63 0.94
C ILE A 117 -18.80 -4.51 1.19
N HIS A 118 -19.47 -4.33 2.32
CA HIS A 118 -20.68 -5.09 2.68
C HIS A 118 -21.93 -4.53 1.97
N VAL A 119 -21.86 -4.48 0.64
CA VAL A 119 -22.97 -4.12 -0.25
C VAL A 119 -23.07 -5.21 -1.31
N HIS A 120 -24.28 -5.71 -1.55
CA HIS A 120 -24.50 -6.76 -2.54
C HIS A 120 -23.96 -6.37 -3.91
N GLY A 121 -23.11 -7.21 -4.48
CA GLY A 121 -22.48 -6.99 -5.79
C GLY A 121 -21.38 -5.94 -5.81
N ALA A 122 -21.03 -5.32 -4.68
CA ALA A 122 -19.93 -4.35 -4.65
C ALA A 122 -18.57 -5.04 -4.82
N PRO A 123 -17.66 -4.48 -5.65
CA PRO A 123 -16.37 -5.08 -5.91
C PRO A 123 -15.48 -5.13 -4.67
N LEU A 124 -14.47 -6.02 -4.71
CA LEU A 124 -13.35 -5.95 -3.77
C LEU A 124 -12.50 -4.72 -4.09
N LEU A 125 -11.85 -4.17 -3.07
CA LEU A 125 -11.03 -2.99 -3.22
C LEU A 125 -9.62 -3.25 -2.72
N LEU A 126 -8.64 -3.15 -3.62
CA LEU A 126 -7.22 -3.12 -3.26
C LEU A 126 -6.81 -1.68 -2.98
N TRP A 127 -6.34 -1.38 -1.78
CA TRP A 127 -6.06 -0.02 -1.31
C TRP A 127 -4.65 0.12 -0.76
N ASN A 128 -3.97 1.20 -1.16
CA ASN A 128 -2.72 1.66 -0.55
C ASN A 128 -3.02 2.80 0.43
N PRO A 129 -2.89 2.58 1.75
CA PRO A 129 -3.19 3.60 2.76
C PRO A 129 -2.22 4.78 2.74
N VAL A 130 -1.00 4.60 2.26
CA VAL A 130 0.04 5.66 2.28
C VAL A 130 -0.14 6.61 1.11
N THR A 131 -0.47 6.09 -0.07
CA THR A 131 -0.66 6.91 -1.27
C THR A 131 -2.11 7.31 -1.51
N GLY A 132 -3.08 6.65 -0.85
CA GLY A 132 -4.51 6.80 -1.12
C GLY A 132 -4.97 6.14 -2.43
N SER A 133 -4.05 5.57 -3.21
CA SER A 133 -4.35 4.89 -4.47
C SER A 133 -5.16 3.62 -4.20
N HIS A 134 -6.12 3.33 -5.07
CA HIS A 134 -6.96 2.14 -4.93
C HIS A 134 -7.38 1.60 -6.29
N ARG A 135 -7.69 0.31 -6.34
CA ARG A 135 -8.17 -0.41 -7.52
C ARG A 135 -9.35 -1.30 -7.14
N SER A 136 -10.47 -1.15 -7.84
CA SER A 136 -11.64 -2.01 -7.68
C SER A 136 -11.47 -3.29 -8.53
N MET A 137 -11.88 -4.42 -7.98
CA MET A 137 -11.84 -5.73 -8.62
C MET A 137 -13.19 -6.39 -8.50
N SER A 138 -13.76 -6.78 -9.63
CA SER A 138 -14.98 -7.58 -9.67
C SER A 138 -14.70 -8.96 -9.08
N TYR A 139 -15.72 -9.57 -8.49
CA TYR A 139 -15.62 -10.98 -8.10
C TYR A 139 -15.43 -11.85 -9.34
N PRO A 140 -14.70 -12.98 -9.23
CA PRO A 140 -14.76 -14.01 -10.23
C PRO A 140 -16.24 -14.42 -10.38
N VAL A 141 -16.67 -14.53 -11.63
CA VAL A 141 -18.04 -14.93 -11.97
C VAL A 141 -18.23 -16.33 -11.39
N ALA A 142 -19.06 -16.45 -10.36
CA ALA A 142 -19.63 -17.75 -10.03
C ALA A 142 -20.43 -18.23 -11.25
N ASP A 143 -20.40 -19.52 -11.50
CA ASP A 143 -21.10 -20.20 -12.61
C ASP A 143 -22.37 -19.41 -13.03
N PRO A 144 -22.53 -18.99 -14.30
CA PRO A 144 -23.69 -18.23 -14.74
C PRO A 144 -25.03 -18.90 -14.43
N ASP A 145 -25.04 -20.23 -14.22
CA ASP A 145 -26.22 -21.00 -13.84
C ASP A 145 -26.43 -21.07 -12.31
N ALA A 146 -25.49 -20.57 -11.50
CA ALA A 146 -25.62 -20.50 -10.07
C ALA A 146 -26.56 -19.36 -9.64
N PRO A 147 -27.40 -19.57 -8.63
CA PRO A 147 -28.24 -18.51 -8.08
C PRO A 147 -27.41 -17.30 -7.63
N CYS A 148 -27.88 -16.08 -7.88
CA CYS A 148 -27.16 -14.84 -7.55
C CYS A 148 -26.79 -14.67 -6.06
N TRP A 149 -27.50 -15.38 -5.16
CA TRP A 149 -27.19 -15.42 -3.73
C TRP A 149 -26.01 -16.34 -3.37
N MET A 150 -25.61 -17.21 -4.30
CA MET A 150 -24.52 -18.18 -4.16
C MET A 150 -23.17 -17.63 -4.67
N GLY A 151 -23.17 -16.48 -5.34
CA GLY A 151 -21.95 -15.82 -5.82
C GLY A 151 -21.12 -15.22 -4.69
N PHE A 152 -19.80 -15.10 -4.91
CA PHE A 152 -18.84 -14.55 -3.93
C PHE A 152 -19.20 -13.13 -3.43
N GLY A 153 -19.96 -12.35 -4.20
CA GLY A 153 -20.46 -11.03 -3.80
C GLY A 153 -21.68 -11.01 -2.88
N SER A 154 -22.25 -12.17 -2.55
CA SER A 154 -23.48 -12.32 -1.77
C SER A 154 -23.30 -13.06 -0.45
N SER A 155 -22.24 -13.85 -0.28
CA SER A 155 -22.04 -14.64 0.94
C SER A 155 -21.45 -13.80 2.09
N ASN A 156 -22.11 -13.76 3.24
CA ASN A 156 -21.52 -13.13 4.44
C ASN A 156 -20.25 -13.84 4.93
N ASN A 157 -20.03 -15.08 4.48
CA ASN A 157 -18.91 -15.94 4.83
C ASN A 157 -17.81 -15.94 3.77
N LEU A 158 -17.72 -14.94 2.89
CA LEU A 158 -16.59 -14.84 1.98
C LEU A 158 -15.30 -14.69 2.79
N TRP A 159 -14.43 -15.69 2.71
CA TRP A 159 -13.08 -15.60 3.24
C TRP A 159 -12.13 -15.38 2.07
N GLY A 160 -11.09 -14.60 2.27
CA GLY A 160 -10.15 -14.32 1.22
C GLY A 160 -8.87 -13.78 1.76
N GLY A 161 -7.85 -13.77 0.92
CA GLY A 161 -6.53 -13.29 1.26
C GLY A 161 -5.89 -12.59 0.07
N LEU A 162 -4.92 -11.76 0.39
CA LEU A 162 -4.05 -11.11 -0.58
C LEU A 162 -2.66 -11.75 -0.45
N SER A 163 -2.12 -12.22 -1.57
CA SER A 163 -0.75 -12.70 -1.67
C SER A 163 -0.02 -11.97 -2.79
N TYR A 164 1.31 -12.00 -2.73
CA TYR A 164 2.17 -11.49 -3.79
C TYR A 164 2.87 -12.67 -4.45
N ASP A 165 2.81 -12.74 -5.77
CA ASP A 165 3.49 -13.76 -6.56
C ASP A 165 4.78 -13.19 -7.16
N GLU A 166 5.90 -13.69 -6.67
CA GLU A 166 7.23 -13.24 -7.08
C GLU A 166 7.54 -13.59 -8.53
N SER A 167 6.90 -14.62 -9.10
CA SER A 167 7.16 -15.06 -10.47
C SER A 167 6.52 -14.14 -11.51
N SER A 168 5.37 -13.54 -11.19
CA SER A 168 4.64 -12.60 -12.06
C SER A 168 4.85 -11.13 -11.71
N ASP A 169 5.52 -10.82 -10.59
CA ASP A 169 5.63 -9.46 -10.01
C ASP A 169 4.25 -8.81 -9.79
N ASP A 170 3.24 -9.61 -9.42
CA ASP A 170 1.86 -9.15 -9.26
C ASP A 170 1.19 -9.70 -7.99
N TYR A 171 0.07 -9.09 -7.61
CA TYR A 171 -0.72 -9.47 -6.45
C TYR A 171 -1.84 -10.44 -6.86
N LEU A 172 -1.95 -11.54 -6.12
CA LEU A 172 -3.00 -12.52 -6.28
C LEU A 172 -4.02 -12.38 -5.16
N VAL A 173 -5.30 -12.46 -5.53
CA VAL A 173 -6.41 -12.52 -4.59
C VAL A 173 -6.96 -13.93 -4.58
N SER A 174 -6.93 -14.56 -3.40
CA SER A 174 -7.54 -15.87 -3.18
C SER A 174 -8.86 -15.67 -2.46
N LEU A 175 -9.94 -16.30 -2.97
CA LEU A 175 -11.28 -16.25 -2.39
C LEU A 175 -11.75 -17.68 -2.10
N GLY A 176 -12.48 -17.86 -1.00
CA GLY A 176 -13.04 -19.13 -0.54
C GLY A 176 -14.38 -18.95 0.17
#